data_AF-A0A7Z9IVX2-F1
#
_entry.id   AF-A0A7Z9IVX2-F1
#
_cell.length_a   1.000
_cell.length_b   1.000
_cell.length_c   1.000
_cell.angle_alpha   90.00
_cell.angle_beta   90.00
_cell.angle_gamma   90.00
#
_symmetry.space_group_name_H-M   'P 1'
#
loop_
_entity.id
_entity.type
_entity.pdbx_description
1 polymer ?
#
loop_
_entity_poly.entity_id
_entity_poly.type
_entity_poly.pdbx_seq_one_letter_code
_entity_poly.pdbx_strand_id
1 'polypeptide(L)'
;MTQLLERLLRTISATALFVLFVLIVMQVVMRYGFSFTPFFTEELARYSLVWSVLAGTAVSILINGHIRVTFIPELLTPNYHWLWMRVLDLITLALLIVLTIA
;
A
#
# COMPACT_ATOMS: atom_id res chain seq x y z
N MET A 1 3.77 -24.19 -6.42
CA MET A 1 3.07 -23.85 -5.16
C MET A 1 3.09 -22.34 -4.87
N THR A 2 4.21 -21.65 -5.07
CA THR A 2 4.34 -20.18 -4.87
C THR A 2 3.37 -19.35 -5.70
N GLN A 3 3.12 -19.72 -6.97
CA GLN A 3 2.22 -19.02 -7.89
C GLN A 3 0.74 -19.00 -7.43
N LEU A 4 0.28 -20.06 -6.75
CA LEU A 4 -1.10 -20.13 -6.23
C LEU A 4 -1.25 -19.24 -5.00
N LEU A 5 -0.26 -19.27 -4.12
CA LEU A 5 -0.22 -18.43 -2.91
C LEU A 5 -0.18 -16.94 -3.28
N GLU A 6 0.65 -16.57 -4.26
CA GLU A 6 0.72 -15.20 -4.78
C GLU A 6 -0.63 -14.73 -5.32
N ARG A 7 -1.29 -15.55 -6.15
CA ARG A 7 -2.62 -15.24 -6.67
C ARG A 7 -3.64 -15.06 -5.56
N LEU A 8 -3.66 -15.97 -4.58
CA LEU A 8 -4.56 -15.87 -3.42
C LEU A 8 -4.34 -14.58 -2.63
N LEU A 9 -3.10 -14.29 -2.24
CA LEU A 9 -2.79 -13.06 -1.50
C LEU A 9 -3.14 -11.81 -2.31
N ARG A 10 -2.87 -11.81 -3.63
CA ARG A 10 -3.20 -10.69 -4.50
C ARG A 10 -4.70 -10.48 -4.63
N THR A 11 -5.48 -11.56 -4.69
CA THR A 11 -6.95 -11.46 -4.70
C THR A 11 -7.46 -10.97 -3.35
N ILE A 12 -6.93 -11.47 -2.23
CA ILE A 12 -7.30 -11.02 -0.88
C ILE A 12 -6.98 -9.54 -0.69
N SER A 13 -5.78 -9.09 -1.07
CA SER A 13 -5.38 -7.69 -0.92
C SER A 13 -6.25 -6.76 -1.77
N ALA A 14 -6.48 -7.11 -3.04
CA ALA A 14 -7.35 -6.33 -3.93
C ALA A 14 -8.80 -6.27 -3.42
N THR A 15 -9.33 -7.39 -2.91
CA THR A 15 -10.70 -7.45 -2.38
C THR A 15 -10.82 -6.62 -1.11
N ALA A 16 -9.86 -6.75 -0.18
CA ALA A 16 -9.84 -5.97 1.05
C ALA A 16 -9.72 -4.47 0.79
N LEU A 17 -8.88 -4.07 -0.18
CA LEU A 17 -8.75 -2.68 -0.61
C LEU A 17 -10.06 -2.14 -1.22
N PHE A 18 -10.73 -2.95 -2.04
CA PHE A 18 -12.00 -2.58 -2.64
C PHE A 18 -13.09 -2.41 -1.57
N VAL A 19 -13.18 -3.32 -0.60
CA VAL A 19 -14.11 -3.22 0.53
C VAL A 19 -13.82 -1.96 1.35
N LEU A 20 -12.55 -1.68 1.66
CA LEU A 20 -12.14 -0.45 2.33
C LEU A 20 -12.62 0.80 1.57
N PHE A 21 -12.39 0.85 0.26
CA PHE A 21 -12.81 1.97 -0.58
C PHE A 21 -14.33 2.17 -0.53
N VAL A 22 -15.10 1.11 -0.72
CA VAL A 22 -16.57 1.16 -0.66
C VAL A 22 -17.06 1.62 0.71
N LEU A 23 -16.46 1.13 1.80
CA LEU A 23 -16.81 1.54 3.16
C LEU A 23 -16.55 3.02 3.40
N ILE A 24 -15.40 3.55 2.97
CA ILE A 24 -15.07 4.97 3.12
C ILE A 24 -16.03 5.83 2.28
N VAL A 25 -16.31 5.44 1.03
CA VAL A 25 -17.27 6.15 0.17
C VAL A 25 -18.67 6.15 0.80
N MET A 26 -19.11 5.00 1.33
CA MET A 26 -20.39 4.88 2.03
C MET A 26 -20.43 5.79 3.25
N GLN A 27 -19.37 5.83 4.07
CA GLN A 27 -19.26 6.73 5.22
C GLN A 27 -19.37 8.19 4.82
N VAL A 28 -18.67 8.62 3.76
CA VAL A 28 -18.73 9.98 3.24
C VAL A 28 -20.17 10.32 2.80
N VAL A 29 -20.78 9.47 1.98
CA VAL A 29 -22.16 9.69 1.50
C VAL A 29 -23.15 9.72 2.65
N MET A 30 -23.06 8.80 3.62
CA MET A 30 -23.95 8.78 4.78
C MET A 30 -23.75 10.00 5.69
N ARG A 31 -22.49 10.39 5.92
CA ARG A 31 -22.16 11.53 6.77
C ARG A 31 -22.65 12.85 6.18
N TYR A 32 -22.47 13.07 4.88
CA TYR A 32 -22.85 14.33 4.24
C TYR A 32 -24.29 14.35 3.70
N GLY A 33 -24.82 13.21 3.26
CA GLY A 33 -26.17 13.10 2.71
C GLY A 33 -27.25 12.76 3.73
N PHE A 34 -26.93 11.93 4.72
CA PHE A 34 -27.89 11.43 5.72
C PHE A 34 -27.57 11.89 7.14
N SER A 35 -26.51 12.69 7.34
CA SER A 35 -26.06 13.23 8.65
C SER A 35 -25.88 12.15 9.74
N PHE A 36 -25.68 10.90 9.34
CA PHE A 36 -25.52 9.74 10.22
C PHE A 36 -24.36 8.89 9.70
N THR A 37 -23.61 8.22 10.58
CA THR A 37 -22.53 7.31 10.18
C THR A 37 -22.64 6.02 11.00
N PRO A 38 -22.80 4.85 10.37
CA PRO A 38 -22.95 3.60 11.11
C PRO A 38 -21.63 3.22 11.80
N PHE A 39 -21.65 2.97 13.11
CA PHE A 39 -20.43 2.73 13.91
C PHE A 39 -19.58 1.56 13.40
N PHE A 40 -20.24 0.49 12.93
CA PHE A 40 -19.56 -0.73 12.48
C PHE A 40 -18.68 -0.53 11.23
N THR A 41 -19.00 0.48 10.41
CA THR A 41 -18.26 0.75 9.16
C THR A 41 -16.82 1.16 9.44
N GLU A 42 -16.57 1.82 10.58
CA GLU A 42 -15.24 2.28 10.97
C GLU A 42 -14.34 1.11 11.40
N GLU A 43 -14.91 0.15 12.14
CA GLU A 43 -14.21 -1.07 12.53
C GLU A 43 -13.91 -1.96 11.32
N LEU A 44 -14.89 -2.18 10.44
CA LEU A 44 -14.69 -2.95 9.20
C LEU A 44 -13.68 -2.30 8.27
N ALA A 45 -13.65 -0.97 8.17
CA ALA A 45 -12.66 -0.25 7.39
C ALA A 45 -11.26 -0.49 7.96
N ARG A 46 -11.06 -0.37 9.28
CA ARG A 46 -9.78 -0.69 9.92
C ARG A 46 -9.32 -2.12 9.64
N TYR A 47 -10.20 -3.11 9.79
CA TYR A 47 -9.85 -4.49 9.50
C TYR A 47 -9.52 -4.71 8.02
N SER A 48 -10.27 -4.11 7.11
CA SER A 48 -10.04 -4.21 5.66
C SER A 48 -8.70 -3.57 5.27
N LEU A 49 -8.35 -2.44 5.87
CA LEU A 49 -7.05 -1.79 5.69
C LEU A 49 -5.90 -2.70 6.14
N VAL A 50 -6.00 -3.27 7.34
CA VAL A 50 -4.96 -4.16 7.89
C VAL A 50 -4.75 -5.37 6.97
N TRP A 51 -5.83 -6.05 6.56
CA TRP A 51 -5.73 -7.20 5.67
C TRP A 51 -5.20 -6.83 4.28
N SER A 52 -5.61 -5.69 3.73
CA SER A 52 -5.10 -5.17 2.45
C SER A 52 -3.59 -4.92 2.51
N VAL A 53 -3.12 -4.23 3.56
CA VAL A 53 -1.70 -3.89 3.74
C VAL A 53 -0.86 -5.14 3.98
N LEU A 54 -1.29 -6.04 4.86
CA LEU A 54 -0.56 -7.29 5.14
C LEU A 54 -0.42 -8.16 3.88
N ALA A 55 -1.53 -8.46 3.21
CA ALA A 55 -1.51 -9.28 2.01
C ALA A 55 -0.78 -8.59 0.84
N GLY A 56 -0.97 -7.28 0.67
CA GLY A 56 -0.28 -6.48 -0.34
C GLY A 56 1.24 -6.45 -0.14
N THR A 57 1.69 -6.28 1.11
CA THR A 57 3.12 -6.25 1.45
C THR A 57 3.77 -7.62 1.23
N ALA A 58 3.09 -8.70 1.63
CA ALA A 58 3.57 -10.06 1.40
C ALA A 58 3.72 -10.39 -0.10
N VAL A 59 2.81 -9.95 -0.95
CA VAL A 59 2.94 -10.07 -2.42
C VAL A 59 4.11 -9.24 -2.94
N SER A 60 4.25 -7.99 -2.47
CA SER A 60 5.32 -7.08 -2.91
C SER A 60 6.72 -7.65 -2.63
N ILE A 61 6.90 -8.28 -1.47
CA ILE A 61 8.16 -8.96 -1.10
C ILE A 61 8.40 -10.19 -1.99
N LEU A 62 7.36 -10.97 -2.31
CA LEU A 62 7.48 -12.15 -3.16
C LEU A 62 7.96 -11.82 -4.57
N ILE A 63 7.60 -10.64 -5.09
CA ILE A 63 7.95 -10.18 -6.44
C ILE A 63 9.39 -9.60 -6.49
N ASN A 64 10.22 -9.82 -5.46
CA ASN A 64 11.58 -9.26 -5.33
C ASN A 64 11.63 -7.73 -5.53
N GLY A 65 10.56 -7.06 -5.11
CA GLY A 65 10.52 -5.61 -5.06
C GLY A 65 10.83 -5.13 -3.66
N HIS A 66 12.10 -4.80 -3.38
CA HIS A 66 12.24 -3.45 -2.82
C HIS A 66 11.47 -2.58 -3.80
N ILE A 67 10.46 -1.84 -3.36
CA ILE A 67 9.68 -0.95 -4.23
C ILE A 67 10.65 0.11 -4.75
N ARG A 68 11.50 -0.30 -5.69
CA ARG A 68 12.33 0.55 -6.48
C ARG A 68 11.32 1.19 -7.38
N VAL A 69 11.14 2.48 -7.18
CA VAL A 69 10.44 3.31 -8.14
C VAL A 69 11.28 3.23 -9.41
N THR A 70 11.08 2.22 -10.25
CA THR A 70 11.80 2.03 -11.52
C THR A 70 11.24 2.95 -12.60
N PHE A 71 10.02 3.43 -12.39
CA PHE A 71 9.33 4.36 -13.28
C PHE A 71 10.13 5.65 -13.52
N ILE A 72 10.70 6.25 -12.48
CA ILE A 72 11.49 7.48 -12.63
C ILE A 72 12.85 7.20 -13.32
N PRO A 73 13.68 6.25 -12.85
CA PRO A 73 14.95 5.92 -13.47
C PRO A 73 14.86 5.45 -14.93
N GLU A 74 13.78 4.79 -15.34
CA GLU A 74 13.56 4.36 -16.72
C GLU A 74 13.32 5.52 -17.70
N LEU A 75 12.81 6.67 -17.21
CA LEU A 75 12.67 7.90 -18.00
C LEU A 75 13.94 8.78 -18.00
N LEU A 76 14.96 8.43 -17.21
CA LEU A 76 16.17 9.23 -17.02
C LEU A 76 17.36 8.69 -17.84
N THR A 77 18.09 9.61 -18.47
CA THR A 77 19.33 9.32 -19.21
C THR A 77 20.35 8.57 -18.33
N PRO A 78 21.06 7.54 -18.84
CA PRO A 78 21.88 6.62 -18.04
C PRO A 78 22.91 7.27 -17.11
N ASN A 79 23.36 8.49 -17.39
CA ASN A 79 24.32 9.23 -16.55
C ASN A 79 23.79 9.69 -15.19
N TYR A 80 22.47 9.81 -14.98
CA TYR A 80 21.90 10.27 -13.69
C TYR A 80 21.36 9.13 -12.83
N HIS A 81 21.32 7.91 -13.37
CA HIS A 81 20.77 6.73 -12.71
C HIS A 81 21.47 6.43 -11.37
N TRP A 82 22.79 6.64 -11.29
CA TRP A 82 23.57 6.43 -10.07
C TRP A 82 23.24 7.43 -8.96
N LEU A 83 23.00 8.70 -9.31
CA LEU A 83 22.65 9.75 -8.35
C LEU A 83 21.23 9.52 -7.81
N TRP A 84 20.29 9.17 -8.69
CA TRP A 84 18.92 8.84 -8.31
C TRP A 84 18.84 7.64 -7.36
N MET A 85 19.61 6.58 -7.61
CA MET A 85 19.70 5.45 -6.69
C MET A 85 20.20 5.88 -5.31
N ARG A 86 21.26 6.70 -5.24
CA ARG A 86 21.82 7.16 -3.96
C ARG A 86 20.85 8.04 -3.18
N VAL A 87 20.07 8.87 -3.87
CA VAL A 87 19.01 9.66 -3.24
C VAL A 87 17.92 8.76 -2.68
N LEU A 88 17.45 7.76 -3.44
CA LEU A 88 16.44 6.81 -2.96
C LEU A 88 16.93 6.02 -1.75
N ASP A 89 18.18 5.55 -1.75
CA ASP A 89 18.78 4.84 -0.62
C ASP A 89 18.94 5.74 0.63
N LEU A 90 19.30 7.02 0.44
CA LEU A 90 19.34 7.98 1.55
C LEU A 90 17.94 8.27 2.12
N ILE A 91 16.93 8.38 1.26
CA ILE A 91 15.54 8.57 1.68
C ILE A 91 15.05 7.36 2.48
N THR A 92 15.26 6.14 2.00
CA THR A 92 14.85 4.93 2.72
C THR A 92 15.60 4.78 4.04
N LEU A 93 16.91 5.08 4.08
CA LEU A 93 17.70 5.07 5.31
C LEU A 93 17.20 6.11 6.32
N ALA A 94 16.91 7.33 5.88
CA ALA A 94 16.32 8.36 6.73
C ALA A 94 14.95 7.95 7.29
N LEU A 95 14.10 7.36 6.46
CA LEU A 95 12.77 6.89 6.84
C LEU A 95 12.87 5.79 7.92
N LEU A 96 13.79 4.82 7.76
CA LEU A 96 14.05 3.77 8.75
C LEU A 96 14.53 4.33 10.09
N ILE A 97 15.42 5.34 10.07
CA ILE A 97 15.90 6.00 11.29
C ILE A 97 14.75 6.67 12.03
N VAL A 98 13.89 7.42 11.32
CA VAL A 98 12.72 8.08 11.94
C VAL A 98 11.78 7.06 12.56
N LEU A 99 11.45 5.98 11.83
CA LEU A 99 10.57 4.91 12.31
C LEU A 99 11.12 4.15 13.53
N THR A 100 12.45 4.12 13.70
CA THR A 100 13.09 3.48 14.85
C THR A 100 13.05 4.36 16.10
N ILE A 101 12.97 5.69 15.93
CA ILE A 101 13.00 6.66 17.03
C ILE A 101 11.58 7.08 17.45
N ALA A 102 10.60 7.02 16.55
CA ALA A 102 9.19 7.34 16.78
C ALA A 102 8.41 6.18 17.40
#